data_AF-A0A2I0QBT6-F1
#
_entry.id   AF-A0A2I0QBT6-F1
#
_cell.length_a   1.000
_cell.length_b   1.000
_cell.length_c   1.000
_cell.angle_alpha   90.00
_cell.angle_beta   90.00
_cell.angle_gamma   90.00
#
_symmetry.space_group_name_H-M   'P 1'
#
loop_
_entity.id
_entity.type
_entity.pdbx_description
1 polymer ?
#
loop_
_entity_poly.entity_id
_entity_poly.type
_entity_poly.pdbx_seq_one_letter_code
_entity_poly.pdbx_strand_id
1 'polypeptide(L)'
;MKNYLLTVMFLALSLTIYSQTLEETTNWIEENATAPNSMFTNTIFYDNQSHKLLLCKNYAAPFKFRKITEIDPAQVSSISLDENSKNSGLRSIVLNLKDGAANTRTYLANYNSTVSKSNKIEEKQQASIPILAEGNLDHAKKIKMAYINLFQQLGVNVKDGDTF
;
A
#
# COMPACT_ATOMS: atom_id res chain seq x y z
N MET A 1 -37.72 -19.46 15.55
CA MET A 1 -37.43 -18.46 14.49
C MET A 1 -37.00 -17.10 15.04
N LYS A 2 -37.60 -16.56 16.12
CA LYS A 2 -37.18 -15.27 16.72
C LYS A 2 -35.70 -15.22 17.15
N ASN A 3 -35.14 -16.31 17.66
CA ASN A 3 -33.75 -16.33 18.13
C ASN A 3 -32.72 -16.32 16.97
N TYR A 4 -33.07 -16.86 15.80
CA TYR A 4 -32.18 -16.91 14.63
C TYR A 4 -31.95 -15.51 14.03
N LEU A 5 -33.02 -14.69 13.98
CA LEU A 5 -32.93 -13.31 13.48
C LEU A 5 -32.00 -12.46 14.37
N LEU A 6 -32.09 -12.67 15.70
CA LEU A 6 -31.24 -11.97 16.67
C LEU A 6 -29.78 -12.38 16.53
N THR A 7 -29.50 -13.67 16.35
CA THR A 7 -28.13 -14.19 16.13
C THR A 7 -27.52 -13.68 14.82
N VAL A 8 -28.29 -13.63 13.73
CA VAL A 8 -27.84 -13.08 12.44
C VAL A 8 -27.60 -11.57 12.53
N MET A 9 -28.45 -10.81 13.23
CA MET A 9 -28.21 -9.39 13.50
C MET A 9 -26.97 -9.18 14.38
N PHE A 10 -26.74 -10.01 15.39
CA PHE A 10 -25.53 -9.91 16.24
C PHE A 10 -24.26 -10.25 15.45
N LEU A 11 -24.32 -11.24 14.55
CA LEU A 11 -23.22 -11.56 13.64
C LEU A 11 -22.94 -10.40 12.67
N ALA A 12 -23.99 -9.82 12.08
CA ALA A 12 -23.89 -8.67 11.18
C ALA A 12 -23.34 -7.42 11.90
N LEU A 13 -23.76 -7.17 13.13
CA LEU A 13 -23.24 -6.09 13.97
C LEU A 13 -21.77 -6.34 14.38
N SER A 14 -21.39 -7.58 14.68
CA SER A 14 -19.99 -7.92 14.98
C SER A 14 -19.05 -7.72 13.78
N LEU A 15 -19.57 -7.83 12.55
CA LEU A 15 -18.82 -7.53 11.32
C LEU A 15 -18.64 -6.01 11.11
N THR A 16 -19.52 -5.17 11.66
CA THR A 16 -19.42 -3.71 11.54
C THR A 16 -18.48 -3.05 12.56
N ILE A 17 -18.04 -3.76 13.61
CA ILE A 17 -17.35 -3.14 14.76
C ILE A 17 -15.84 -2.90 14.54
N TYR A 18 -15.23 -3.41 13.46
CA TYR A 18 -13.81 -3.12 13.16
C TYR A 18 -13.49 -2.95 11.67
N SER A 19 -14.41 -2.36 10.89
CA SER A 19 -14.02 -1.88 9.56
C SER A 19 -13.24 -0.58 9.74
N GLN A 20 -11.91 -0.66 9.87
CA GLN A 20 -11.05 0.51 9.71
C GLN A 20 -11.45 1.24 8.43
N THR A 21 -11.57 2.55 8.47
CA THR A 21 -11.78 3.37 7.28
C THR A 21 -10.56 3.30 6.36
N LEU A 22 -10.73 3.79 5.13
CA LEU A 22 -9.61 3.92 4.18
C LEU A 22 -8.48 4.75 4.78
N GLU A 23 -8.82 5.86 5.42
CA GLU A 23 -7.88 6.77 6.07
C GLU A 23 -7.18 6.11 7.27
N GLU A 24 -7.92 5.41 8.13
CA GLU A 24 -7.32 4.66 9.25
C GLU A 24 -6.37 3.56 8.77
N THR A 25 -6.72 2.87 7.68
CA THR A 25 -5.89 1.82 7.09
C THR A 25 -4.62 2.40 6.48
N THR A 26 -4.71 3.52 5.74
CA THR A 26 -3.52 4.20 5.20
C THR A 26 -2.63 4.71 6.33
N ASN A 27 -3.20 5.41 7.33
CA ASN A 27 -2.44 5.93 8.47
C ASN A 27 -1.73 4.82 9.24
N TRP A 28 -2.43 3.70 9.50
CA TRP A 28 -1.82 2.55 10.18
C TRP A 28 -0.65 1.98 9.38
N ILE A 29 -0.78 1.86 8.05
CA ILE A 29 0.34 1.41 7.20
C ILE A 29 1.49 2.40 7.29
N GLU A 30 1.26 3.70 7.24
CA GLU A 30 2.32 4.72 7.35
C GLU A 30 3.08 4.61 8.67
N GLU A 31 2.37 4.50 9.79
CA GLU A 31 2.95 4.40 11.13
C GLU A 31 3.75 3.11 11.34
N ASN A 32 3.37 2.01 10.67
CA ASN A 32 3.93 0.68 10.95
C ASN A 32 4.86 0.16 9.85
N ALA A 33 4.70 0.58 8.60
CA ALA A 33 5.57 0.21 7.47
C ALA A 33 6.77 1.14 7.30
N THR A 34 6.86 2.19 8.11
CA THR A 34 8.02 3.08 8.11
C THR A 34 9.23 2.37 8.73
N ALA A 35 10.34 2.54 8.04
CA ALA A 35 11.65 2.05 8.40
C ALA A 35 12.33 3.02 9.39
N PRO A 36 12.56 2.66 10.67
CA PRO A 36 13.17 3.55 11.66
C PRO A 36 14.56 4.07 11.25
N ASN A 37 15.26 3.37 10.34
CA ASN A 37 16.61 3.71 9.89
C ASN A 37 16.71 3.96 8.37
N SER A 38 15.59 4.17 7.68
CA SER A 38 15.61 4.50 6.25
C SER A 38 15.86 5.98 6.00
N MET A 39 16.51 6.29 4.89
CA MET A 39 16.65 7.65 4.36
C MET A 39 15.30 8.27 3.93
N PHE A 40 14.22 7.50 3.93
CA PHE A 40 12.89 7.94 3.55
C PHE A 40 11.78 7.25 4.36
N THR A 41 10.65 7.93 4.52
CA THR A 41 9.40 7.34 5.03
C THR A 41 8.46 6.99 3.89
N ASN A 42 7.59 5.99 4.08
CA ASN A 42 6.58 5.62 3.09
C ASN A 42 5.23 6.23 3.47
N THR A 43 4.58 6.93 2.54
CA THR A 43 3.18 7.39 2.70
C THR A 43 2.31 6.92 1.53
N ILE A 44 1.01 6.83 1.76
CA ILE A 44 0.04 6.32 0.80
C ILE A 44 -1.16 7.27 0.77
N PHE A 45 -1.48 7.76 -0.42
CA PHE A 45 -2.68 8.57 -0.62
C PHE A 45 -3.55 7.94 -1.69
N TYR A 46 -4.87 8.02 -1.52
CA TYR A 46 -5.81 7.71 -2.59
C TYR A 46 -6.37 9.02 -3.15
N ASP A 47 -6.13 9.27 -4.44
CA ASP A 47 -6.71 10.41 -5.14
C ASP A 47 -8.10 10.04 -5.67
N ASN A 48 -9.14 10.57 -5.01
CA ASN A 48 -10.53 10.33 -5.38
C ASN A 48 -10.90 10.87 -6.77
N GLN A 49 -10.16 11.84 -7.32
CA GLN A 49 -10.46 12.41 -8.64
C GLN A 49 -9.90 11.55 -9.77
N SER A 50 -8.66 11.08 -9.63
CA SER A 50 -8.00 10.24 -10.63
C SER A 50 -8.19 8.74 -10.41
N HIS A 51 -8.77 8.34 -9.27
CA HIS A 51 -8.89 6.96 -8.81
C HIS A 51 -7.54 6.23 -8.78
N LYS A 52 -6.46 6.96 -8.45
CA LYS A 52 -5.10 6.42 -8.35
C LYS A 52 -4.65 6.33 -6.90
N LEU A 53 -3.91 5.28 -6.60
CA LEU A 53 -3.16 5.18 -5.35
C LEU A 53 -1.75 5.76 -5.58
N LEU A 54 -1.35 6.67 -4.70
CA LEU A 54 -0.08 7.37 -4.74
C LEU A 54 0.84 6.78 -3.67
N LEU A 55 1.81 5.98 -4.10
CA LEU A 55 2.84 5.44 -3.23
C LEU A 55 4.00 6.43 -3.15
N CYS A 56 4.20 7.03 -1.98
CA CYS A 56 5.15 8.12 -1.77
C CYS A 56 6.35 7.64 -0.95
N LYS A 57 7.55 7.83 -1.49
CA LYS A 57 8.81 7.73 -0.74
C LYS A 57 9.28 9.14 -0.41
N ASN A 58 9.17 9.53 0.85
CA ASN A 58 9.44 10.88 1.33
C ASN A 58 10.87 10.94 1.88
N TYR A 59 11.77 11.60 1.16
CA TYR A 59 13.19 11.68 1.54
C TYR A 59 13.43 12.83 2.52
N ALA A 60 14.14 12.52 3.61
CA ALA A 60 14.55 13.52 4.57
C ALA A 60 15.75 14.35 4.06
N ALA A 61 16.21 15.30 4.88
CA ALA A 61 17.32 16.20 4.57
C ALA A 61 18.56 15.47 3.98
N PRO A 62 19.32 16.09 3.05
CA PRO A 62 19.25 17.51 2.67
C PRO A 62 18.21 17.82 1.59
N PHE A 63 17.63 16.81 0.95
CA PHE A 63 16.72 17.00 -0.17
C PHE A 63 15.27 16.73 0.24
N LYS A 64 14.51 17.80 0.52
CA LYS A 64 13.07 17.71 0.83
C LYS A 64 12.25 17.45 -0.44
N PHE A 65 12.31 16.24 -0.97
CA PHE A 65 11.42 15.79 -2.04
C PHE A 65 10.80 14.43 -1.72
N ARG A 66 9.69 14.13 -2.38
CA ARG A 66 9.06 12.82 -2.40
C ARG A 66 9.09 12.25 -3.80
N LYS A 67 9.36 10.95 -3.90
CA LYS A 67 9.16 10.17 -5.13
C LYS A 67 7.76 9.56 -5.06
N ILE A 68 6.91 9.92 -6.00
CA ILE A 68 5.52 9.44 -6.08
C ILE A 68 5.46 8.41 -7.20
N THR A 69 4.87 7.25 -6.90
CA THR A 69 4.50 6.23 -7.89
C THR A 69 2.98 6.14 -7.90
N GLU A 70 2.36 6.58 -8.99
CA GLU A 70 0.93 6.45 -9.22
C GLU A 70 0.64 5.07 -9.77
N ILE A 71 -0.33 4.41 -9.15
CA ILE A 71 -0.80 3.11 -9.56
C ILE A 71 -2.31 3.15 -9.71
N ASP A 72 -2.82 2.48 -10.72
CA ASP A 72 -4.23 2.14 -10.78
C ASP A 72 -4.49 0.95 -9.85
N PRO A 73 -5.31 1.09 -8.80
CA PRO A 73 -5.53 -0.01 -7.87
C PRO A 73 -6.04 -1.27 -8.56
N ALA A 74 -6.88 -1.11 -9.60
CA ALA A 74 -7.47 -2.23 -10.33
C ALA A 74 -6.44 -3.03 -11.15
N GLN A 75 -5.21 -2.54 -11.29
CA GLN A 75 -4.12 -3.24 -11.97
C GLN A 75 -3.33 -4.16 -11.04
N VAL A 76 -3.54 -4.11 -9.73
CA VAL A 76 -2.91 -5.03 -8.77
C VAL A 76 -3.67 -6.37 -8.80
N SER A 77 -2.94 -7.46 -9.01
CA SER A 77 -3.47 -8.82 -9.12
C SER A 77 -3.30 -9.60 -7.82
N SER A 78 -2.16 -9.43 -7.15
CA SER A 78 -1.83 -10.08 -5.89
C SER A 78 -0.84 -9.27 -5.08
N ILE A 79 -0.77 -9.57 -3.79
CA ILE A 79 0.20 -8.97 -2.87
C ILE A 79 0.99 -10.11 -2.25
N SER A 80 2.31 -10.09 -2.41
CA SER A 80 3.22 -11.15 -1.94
C SER A 80 4.26 -10.58 -0.97
N LEU A 81 4.92 -11.47 -0.24
CA LEU A 81 6.11 -11.14 0.54
C LEU A 81 7.34 -11.51 -0.28
N ASP A 82 8.36 -10.67 -0.19
CA ASP A 82 9.65 -10.86 -0.83
C ASP A 82 10.74 -10.91 0.25
N GLU A 83 11.46 -12.03 0.25
CA GLU A 83 12.55 -12.31 1.17
C GLU A 83 13.89 -11.86 0.57
N ASN A 84 13.98 -10.58 0.20
CA ASN A 84 15.15 -10.07 -0.54
C ASN A 84 16.48 -10.09 0.25
N SER A 85 16.46 -10.44 1.55
CA SER A 85 17.66 -10.82 2.29
C SER A 85 17.31 -11.61 3.55
N LYS A 86 17.66 -12.89 3.58
CA LYS A 86 17.49 -13.77 4.76
C LYS A 86 18.28 -13.28 5.99
N ASN A 87 19.24 -12.36 5.81
CA ASN A 87 20.19 -11.95 6.85
C ASN A 87 20.07 -10.50 7.31
N SER A 88 19.31 -9.63 6.64
CA SER A 88 19.21 -8.20 7.03
C SER A 88 18.00 -7.88 7.91
N GLY A 89 17.05 -8.82 8.09
CA GLY A 89 15.78 -8.53 8.77
C GLY A 89 14.90 -7.53 8.00
N LEU A 90 15.26 -7.17 6.77
CA LEU A 90 14.45 -6.35 5.89
C LEU A 90 13.63 -7.27 5.00
N ARG A 91 12.30 -7.13 5.06
CA ARG A 91 11.38 -7.82 4.18
C ARG A 91 10.71 -6.80 3.26
N SER A 92 10.29 -7.24 2.09
CA SER A 92 9.52 -6.42 1.16
C SER A 92 8.12 -7.01 1.02
N ILE A 93 7.15 -6.13 0.82
CA ILE A 93 5.85 -6.47 0.26
C ILE A 93 5.91 -6.13 -1.20
N VAL A 94 5.40 -7.00 -2.07
CA VAL A 94 5.40 -6.77 -3.51
C VAL A 94 3.96 -6.71 -3.98
N LEU A 95 3.57 -5.57 -4.54
CA LEU A 95 2.33 -5.44 -5.29
C LEU A 95 2.59 -6.01 -6.69
N ASN A 96 2.03 -7.18 -6.96
CA ASN A 96 2.11 -7.80 -8.28
C ASN A 96 1.01 -7.23 -9.16
N LEU A 97 1.39 -6.80 -10.36
CA LEU A 97 0.48 -6.20 -11.32
C LEU A 97 -0.09 -7.31 -12.24
N LYS A 98 -1.22 -7.05 -12.91
CA LYS A 98 -1.84 -7.99 -13.85
C LYS A 98 -0.90 -8.27 -15.04
N ASP A 99 -1.04 -9.47 -15.62
CA ASP A 99 -0.22 -9.92 -16.76
C ASP A 99 -0.28 -8.91 -17.92
N GLY A 100 0.88 -8.52 -18.44
CA GLY A 100 1.02 -7.49 -19.49
C GLY A 100 1.64 -6.15 -19.04
N ALA A 101 2.01 -6.04 -17.76
CA ALA A 101 2.65 -4.89 -17.11
C ALA A 101 1.77 -3.62 -17.07
N ALA A 102 1.47 -3.15 -15.86
CA ALA A 102 0.65 -1.95 -15.71
C ALA A 102 1.48 -0.70 -16.00
N ASN A 103 0.86 0.27 -16.68
CA ASN A 103 1.45 1.59 -16.84
C ASN A 103 1.43 2.30 -15.48
N THR A 104 2.62 2.50 -14.93
CA THR A 104 2.84 3.26 -13.70
C THR A 104 3.46 4.61 -14.05
N ARG A 105 3.07 5.66 -13.31
CA ARG A 105 3.69 6.98 -13.44
C ARG A 105 4.54 7.25 -12.23
N THR A 106 5.81 7.59 -12.45
CA THR A 106 6.74 7.91 -11.38
C THR A 106 7.29 9.31 -11.57
N TYR A 107 7.28 10.13 -10.52
CA TYR A 107 7.84 11.49 -10.57
C TYR A 107 8.31 11.96 -9.20
N LEU A 108 9.04 13.08 -9.19
CA LEU A 108 9.46 13.77 -7.98
C LEU A 108 8.55 14.98 -7.71
N ALA A 109 8.17 15.18 -6.46
CA ALA A 109 7.42 16.34 -5.99
C ALA A 109 8.07 16.94 -4.72
N ASN A 110 7.87 18.24 -4.47
CA ASN A 110 8.32 18.88 -3.23
C ASN A 110 7.35 18.55 -2.08
N TYR A 111 7.82 18.61 -0.83
CA TYR A 111 7.00 18.38 0.36
C TYR A 111 5.87 19.42 0.55
N ASN A 112 6.10 20.69 0.18
CA ASN A 112 5.26 21.82 0.63
C ASN A 112 4.30 22.43 -0.41
N SER A 113 4.27 21.98 -1.67
CA SER A 113 3.36 22.58 -2.66
C SER A 113 2.99 21.63 -3.80
N THR A 114 1.79 21.89 -4.31
CA THR A 114 1.20 21.48 -5.60
C THR A 114 2.23 21.11 -6.66
N VAL A 115 1.90 20.06 -7.43
CA VAL A 115 2.59 19.40 -8.57
C VAL A 115 3.03 20.38 -9.68
N SER A 116 3.78 21.42 -9.35
CA SER A 116 3.99 22.60 -10.21
C SER A 116 5.38 22.67 -10.83
N LYS A 117 6.30 21.76 -10.44
CA LYS A 117 7.54 21.48 -11.18
C LYS A 117 7.92 20.01 -11.04
N SER A 118 7.20 19.13 -11.75
CA SER A 118 7.70 17.78 -12.00
C SER A 118 8.87 17.90 -12.98
N ASN A 119 10.09 17.58 -12.53
CA ASN A 119 11.28 17.68 -13.40
C ASN A 119 11.22 16.69 -14.58
N LYS A 120 10.54 15.55 -14.40
CA LYS A 120 10.25 14.54 -15.44
C LYS A 120 9.21 13.55 -14.90
N ILE A 121 8.19 13.23 -15.70
CA ILE A 121 7.27 12.11 -15.44
C ILE A 121 7.83 10.91 -16.19
N GLU A 122 8.11 9.83 -15.48
CA GLU A 122 8.50 8.56 -16.07
C GLU A 122 7.29 7.64 -16.11
N GLU A 123 6.79 7.38 -17.32
CA GLU A 123 5.81 6.33 -17.54
C GLU A 123 6.55 5.03 -17.84
N LYS A 124 6.27 3.99 -17.06
CA LYS A 124 6.92 2.68 -17.24
C LYS A 124 5.91 1.56 -17.03
N GLN A 125 5.99 0.57 -17.90
CA GLN A 125 5.38 -0.73 -17.69
C GLN A 125 6.12 -1.48 -16.58
N GLN A 126 5.40 -1.77 -15.50
CA GLN A 126 5.93 -2.52 -14.36
C GLN A 126 5.14 -3.82 -14.17
N ALA A 127 5.85 -4.90 -13.87
CA ALA A 127 5.24 -6.17 -13.48
C ALA A 127 4.96 -6.23 -11.98
N SER A 128 5.74 -5.49 -11.18
CA SER A 128 5.59 -5.45 -9.74
C SER A 128 6.15 -4.17 -9.14
N ILE A 129 5.67 -3.83 -7.94
CA ILE A 129 6.09 -2.66 -7.18
C ILE A 129 6.50 -3.10 -5.78
N PRO A 130 7.81 -3.05 -5.46
CA PRO A 130 8.30 -3.40 -4.13
C PRO A 130 8.08 -2.25 -3.14
N ILE A 131 7.53 -2.60 -2.00
CA ILE A 131 7.30 -1.76 -0.83
C ILE A 131 8.14 -2.32 0.30
N LEU A 132 8.98 -1.47 0.89
CA LEU A 132 9.84 -1.90 1.99
C LEU A 132 9.02 -1.98 3.27
N ALA A 133 9.20 -3.08 4.01
CA ALA A 133 8.58 -3.34 5.29
C ALA A 133 9.68 -3.83 6.26
N GLU A 134 10.22 -2.92 7.08
CA GLU A 134 11.26 -3.28 8.04
C GLU A 134 10.68 -4.06 9.21
N GLY A 135 11.32 -5.17 9.58
CA GLY A 135 10.92 -5.95 10.74
C GLY A 135 10.94 -7.46 10.47
N ASN A 136 10.51 -8.22 11.48
CA ASN A 136 10.43 -9.66 11.36
C ASN A 136 9.30 -10.10 10.40
N LEU A 137 9.25 -11.40 10.10
CA LEU A 137 8.26 -11.97 9.19
C LEU A 137 6.81 -11.67 9.61
N ASP A 138 6.51 -11.73 10.91
CA ASP A 138 5.15 -11.50 11.42
C ASP A 138 4.73 -10.04 11.23
N HIS A 139 5.66 -9.09 11.39
CA HIS A 139 5.42 -7.69 11.10
C HIS A 139 5.14 -7.46 9.61
N ALA A 140 5.96 -8.03 8.74
CA ALA A 140 5.76 -7.95 7.29
C ALA A 140 4.41 -8.56 6.86
N LYS A 141 4.00 -9.68 7.46
CA LYS A 141 2.67 -10.28 7.25
C LYS A 141 1.54 -9.34 7.66
N LYS A 142 1.65 -8.66 8.81
CA LYS A 142 0.64 -7.70 9.25
C LYS A 142 0.50 -6.53 8.27
N ILE A 143 1.62 -5.97 7.81
CA ILE A 143 1.60 -4.89 6.83
C ILE A 143 1.00 -5.38 5.50
N LYS A 144 1.35 -6.59 5.04
CA LYS A 144 0.75 -7.20 3.85
C LYS A 144 -0.78 -7.31 3.97
N MET A 145 -1.28 -7.78 5.11
CA MET A 145 -2.73 -7.86 5.35
C MET A 145 -3.39 -6.48 5.36
N ALA A 146 -2.74 -5.46 5.90
CA ALA A 146 -3.24 -4.08 5.83
C ALA A 146 -3.33 -3.57 4.39
N TYR A 147 -2.35 -3.88 3.53
CA TYR A 147 -2.47 -3.59 2.10
C TYR A 147 -3.63 -4.35 1.45
N ILE A 148 -3.80 -5.65 1.73
CA ILE A 148 -4.93 -6.41 1.16
C ILE A 148 -6.27 -5.76 1.56
N ASN A 149 -6.42 -5.40 2.84
CA ASN A 149 -7.59 -4.67 3.33
C ASN A 149 -7.78 -3.32 2.62
N LEU A 150 -6.70 -2.54 2.43
CA LEU A 150 -6.73 -1.28 1.67
C LEU A 150 -7.33 -1.48 0.26
N PHE A 151 -6.86 -2.49 -0.49
CA PHE A 151 -7.40 -2.75 -1.83
C PHE A 151 -8.87 -3.22 -1.80
N GLN A 152 -9.25 -4.04 -0.81
CA GLN A 152 -10.65 -4.46 -0.63
C GLN A 152 -11.57 -3.27 -0.37
N GLN A 153 -11.14 -2.30 0.44
CA GLN A 153 -11.89 -1.08 0.71
C GLN A 153 -12.04 -0.18 -0.53
N LEU A 154 -11.06 -0.22 -1.43
CA LEU A 154 -11.13 0.41 -2.75
C LEU A 154 -12.00 -0.38 -3.76
N GLY A 155 -12.63 -1.48 -3.33
CA GLY A 155 -13.45 -2.34 -4.20
C GLY A 155 -12.64 -3.21 -5.15
N VAL A 156 -11.34 -3.37 -4.92
CA VAL A 156 -10.45 -4.19 -5.74
C VAL A 156 -10.17 -5.51 -5.05
N ASN A 157 -10.47 -6.60 -5.74
CA ASN A 157 -10.12 -7.94 -5.27
C ASN A 157 -8.66 -8.25 -5.62
N VAL A 158 -7.79 -8.25 -4.62
CA VAL A 158 -6.39 -8.66 -4.72
C VAL A 158 -6.21 -10.03 -4.06
N LYS A 159 -5.45 -10.92 -4.71
CA LYS A 159 -5.12 -12.21 -4.12
C LYS A 159 -4.05 -12.05 -3.03
N ASP A 160 -4.23 -12.77 -1.93
CA ASP A 160 -3.13 -13.05 -1.01
C ASP A 160 -2.15 -13.99 -1.72
N GLY A 161 -1.02 -13.45 -2.21
CA GLY A 161 -0.04 -14.19 -2.98
C GLY A 161 0.96 -14.91 -2.08
N ASP A 162 1.33 -16.13 -2.44
CA ASP A 162 2.32 -16.92 -1.71
C ASP A 162 3.68 -16.21 -1.63
N THR A 163 4.39 -16.41 -0.52
CA THR A 163 5.83 -16.14 -0.37
C THR A 163 6.58 -16.94 -1.43
N PHE A 164 7.30 -16.27 -2.32
CA PHE A 164 8.26 -16.94 -3.21
C PHE A 164 9.52 -17.36 -2.44
#